data_AF-A0A4S3KRH8-F1
#
_entry.id   AF-A0A4S3KRH8-F1
#
_cell.length_a   1.000
_cell.length_b   1.000
_cell.length_c   1.000
_cell.angle_alpha   90.00
_cell.angle_beta   90.00
_cell.angle_gamma   90.00
#
_symmetry.space_group_name_H-M   'P 1'
#
loop_
_entity.id
_entity.type
_entity.pdbx_description
1 polymer ?
#
loop_
_entity_poly.entity_id
_entity_poly.type
_entity_poly.pdbx_seq_one_letter_code
_entity_poly.pdbx_strand_id
1 'polypeptide(L)'
;MSKITRNQARSNLAAFAKQWQDATRENADAKLFWARFYECFGIRPESATIYEKQVAKIGGGHGFIDSFIPGKLIVEHKSRGKSLDAAFNQAADYFTALPEAERPRYIITSDFARFRLTDLRNDTTHECALAQLSKRADWFGFLLEGEPAEIAEESKIDRKAAYQVSRLHQALLDARFTGHDLEVFMTRLLFCFFADATGIFGENRQFTRLVQRSRADGKDLGALLTQLFQVLDQPRDKRQSTLDEDLAAFEYINGSLFAESARIPAFDHDLRALLLECAELDWSGISPAIFGAMFQGVLEQHHPHDKRQATRRELGAHYTSERNILRVINPLCLDDLRAELHAPKRTKATLRALYDRLPTLTWLDTAAGCGNFLVIAYRELHASKLPKPCHCAGAARVQRVHVGSLCASLPRRGRLAFQPPFRPQDSGASLAGGRSALQSLARAAFARHACHPRRLNFNANQVGRCLTI
;
A
#
# COMPACT_ATOMS: atom_id res chain seq x y z
N MET A 1 -10.12 14.72 -26.00
CA MET A 1 -8.91 14.31 -26.74
C MET A 1 -8.80 12.79 -26.63
N SER A 2 -8.43 12.10 -27.71
CA SER A 2 -8.32 10.63 -27.70
C SER A 2 -7.20 10.19 -26.77
N LYS A 3 -7.52 9.33 -25.79
CA LYS A 3 -6.57 8.74 -24.85
C LYS A 3 -5.51 7.94 -25.62
N ILE A 4 -4.22 8.26 -25.47
CA ILE A 4 -3.14 7.51 -26.12
C ILE A 4 -3.06 6.11 -25.49
N THR A 5 -3.07 5.07 -26.33
CA THR A 5 -2.91 3.67 -25.89
C THR A 5 -1.44 3.28 -25.85
N ARG A 6 -1.07 2.22 -25.10
CA ARG A 6 0.33 1.73 -25.07
C ARG A 6 0.86 1.35 -26.46
N ASN A 7 0.02 0.78 -27.32
CA ASN A 7 0.43 0.45 -28.69
C ASN A 7 0.68 1.72 -29.51
N GLN A 8 -0.11 2.77 -29.31
CA GLN A 8 0.13 4.07 -29.94
C GLN A 8 1.43 4.70 -29.41
N ALA A 9 1.66 4.69 -28.10
CA ALA A 9 2.90 5.19 -27.51
C ALA A 9 4.13 4.44 -28.03
N ARG A 10 4.05 3.10 -28.17
CA ARG A 10 5.10 2.28 -28.79
C ARG A 10 5.42 2.72 -30.22
N SER A 11 4.39 2.97 -31.03
CA SER A 11 4.54 3.45 -32.41
C SER A 11 5.19 4.84 -32.45
N ASN A 12 4.71 5.75 -31.59
CA ASN A 12 5.25 7.11 -31.46
C ASN A 12 6.73 7.08 -31.06
N LEU A 13 7.11 6.24 -30.09
CA LEU A 13 8.49 6.07 -29.65
C LEU A 13 9.40 5.49 -30.75
N ALA A 14 8.86 4.68 -31.67
CA ALA A 14 9.64 4.20 -32.81
C ALA A 14 9.94 5.34 -33.80
N ALA A 15 8.97 6.21 -34.07
CA ALA A 15 9.18 7.41 -34.89
C ALA A 15 10.14 8.40 -34.21
N PHE A 16 9.99 8.59 -32.90
CA PHE A 16 10.89 9.39 -32.08
C PHE A 16 12.34 8.88 -32.16
N ALA A 17 12.55 7.58 -31.95
CA ALA A 17 13.89 7.00 -32.01
C ALA A 17 14.57 7.20 -33.37
N LYS A 18 13.81 7.13 -34.47
CA LYS A 18 14.30 7.39 -35.82
C LYS A 18 14.63 8.87 -36.02
N GLN A 19 13.78 9.78 -35.54
CA GLN A 19 13.99 11.22 -35.67
C GLN A 19 15.26 11.68 -34.96
N TRP A 20 15.58 11.11 -33.80
CA TRP A 20 16.66 11.60 -32.93
C TRP A 20 17.93 10.74 -32.96
N GLN A 21 18.06 9.81 -33.91
CA GLN A 21 19.19 8.87 -33.98
C GLN A 21 20.58 9.56 -34.03
N ASP A 22 20.64 10.72 -34.71
CA ASP A 22 21.87 11.48 -34.99
C ASP A 22 22.03 12.70 -34.06
N ALA A 23 21.17 12.86 -33.05
CA ALA A 23 21.22 14.00 -32.14
C ALA A 23 22.47 13.95 -31.25
N THR A 24 23.15 15.09 -31.10
CA THR A 24 24.42 15.17 -30.38
C THR A 24 24.56 16.33 -29.40
N ARG A 25 24.27 17.60 -29.77
CA ARG A 25 24.78 18.73 -28.96
C ARG A 25 24.22 20.16 -29.15
N GLU A 26 22.93 20.41 -29.36
CA GLU A 26 22.41 21.80 -29.20
C GLU A 26 21.61 21.93 -27.90
N ASN A 27 21.92 22.92 -27.07
CA ASN A 27 21.14 23.21 -25.85
C ASN A 27 19.65 23.51 -26.17
N ALA A 28 19.33 23.89 -27.41
CA ALA A 28 17.97 24.03 -27.91
C ALA A 28 17.28 22.66 -28.16
N ASP A 29 18.05 21.61 -28.43
CA ASP A 29 17.54 20.28 -28.78
C ASP A 29 17.06 19.47 -27.58
N ALA A 30 17.66 19.60 -26.40
CA ALA A 30 17.26 18.79 -25.24
C ALA A 30 15.81 19.11 -24.81
N LYS A 31 15.42 20.38 -24.85
CA LYS A 31 14.04 20.80 -24.57
C LYS A 31 13.07 20.24 -25.61
N LEU A 32 13.41 20.37 -26.90
CA LEU A 32 12.60 19.84 -27.99
C LEU A 32 12.54 18.31 -27.96
N PHE A 33 13.64 17.65 -27.60
CA PHE A 33 13.74 16.20 -27.44
C PHE A 33 12.76 15.70 -26.37
N TRP A 34 12.76 16.31 -25.19
CA TRP A 34 11.83 15.94 -24.13
C TRP A 34 10.39 16.31 -24.48
N ALA A 35 10.15 17.46 -25.12
CA ALA A 35 8.84 17.81 -25.65
C ALA A 35 8.29 16.73 -26.58
N ARG A 36 9.07 16.29 -27.58
CA ARG A 36 8.68 15.21 -28.51
C ARG A 36 8.54 13.85 -27.81
N PHE A 37 9.36 13.58 -26.80
CA PHE A 37 9.22 12.38 -25.99
C PHE A 37 7.88 12.38 -25.24
N TYR A 38 7.49 13.48 -24.61
CA TYR A 38 6.21 13.60 -23.89
C TYR A 38 5.00 13.51 -24.81
N GLU A 39 5.07 14.07 -26.01
CA GLU A 39 4.04 13.92 -27.05
C GLU A 39 3.78 12.45 -27.40
N CYS A 40 4.79 11.57 -27.28
CA CYS A 40 4.60 10.13 -27.50
C CYS A 40 3.57 9.53 -26.53
N PHE A 41 3.38 10.14 -25.36
CA PHE A 41 2.44 9.73 -24.31
C PHE A 41 1.19 10.63 -24.23
N GLY A 42 1.06 11.60 -25.14
CA GLY A 42 -0.10 12.50 -25.21
C GLY A 42 0.00 13.68 -24.26
N ILE A 43 1.16 13.87 -23.64
CA ILE A 43 1.45 14.99 -22.77
C ILE A 43 1.87 16.18 -23.63
N ARG A 44 1.19 17.32 -23.44
CA ARG A 44 1.51 18.55 -24.17
C ARG A 44 2.77 19.21 -23.61
N PRO A 45 3.75 19.60 -24.46
CA PRO A 45 4.94 20.31 -24.02
C PRO A 45 4.65 21.64 -23.32
N GLU A 46 3.52 22.29 -23.60
CA GLU A 46 3.18 23.59 -23.00
C GLU A 46 2.56 23.46 -21.61
N SER A 47 2.42 22.24 -21.08
CA SER A 47 1.91 22.03 -19.73
C SER A 47 2.86 22.66 -18.70
N ALA A 48 2.36 23.65 -17.96
CA ALA A 48 3.12 24.46 -17.00
C ALA A 48 3.82 23.65 -15.88
N THR A 49 3.48 22.37 -15.73
CA THR A 49 4.03 21.47 -14.70
C THR A 49 5.28 20.71 -15.12
N ILE A 50 5.77 20.85 -16.36
CA ILE A 50 6.74 19.90 -16.96
C ILE A 50 8.16 20.48 -17.09
N TYR A 51 8.34 21.80 -16.92
CA TYR A 51 9.61 22.46 -17.24
C TYR A 51 10.10 23.44 -16.16
N GLU A 52 11.41 23.37 -15.95
CA GLU A 52 12.30 24.25 -15.19
C GLU A 52 11.88 24.63 -13.76
N LYS A 53 12.43 23.87 -12.80
CA LYS A 53 12.49 24.28 -11.39
C LYS A 53 13.94 24.62 -11.03
N GLN A 54 14.15 25.83 -10.53
CA GLN A 54 15.41 26.21 -9.89
C GLN A 54 15.44 25.58 -8.49
N VAL A 55 16.51 24.87 -8.18
CA VAL A 55 16.69 24.16 -6.92
C VAL A 55 17.99 24.60 -6.25
N ALA A 56 17.96 24.76 -4.94
CA ALA A 56 19.15 25.03 -4.14
C ALA A 56 20.01 23.76 -4.10
N LYS A 57 21.30 23.88 -4.39
CA LYS A 57 22.24 22.75 -4.30
C LYS A 57 22.73 22.57 -2.87
N ILE A 58 22.97 21.32 -2.47
CA ILE A 58 23.71 20.99 -1.25
C ILE A 58 25.16 21.45 -1.45
N GLY A 59 25.60 22.43 -0.65
CA GLY A 59 26.94 23.05 -0.78
C GLY A 59 26.95 24.51 -1.27
N GLY A 60 25.78 25.11 -1.54
CA GLY A 60 25.64 26.51 -1.98
C GLY A 60 25.55 26.66 -3.50
N GLY A 61 24.73 27.62 -3.95
CA GLY A 61 24.43 27.87 -5.36
C GLY A 61 23.09 27.29 -5.83
N HIS A 62 22.76 27.55 -7.09
CA HIS A 62 21.51 27.10 -7.72
C HIS A 62 21.79 26.13 -8.89
N GLY A 63 20.98 25.08 -8.99
CA GLY A 63 20.93 24.18 -10.13
C GLY A 63 19.58 24.26 -10.85
N PHE A 64 19.57 23.79 -12.09
CA PHE A 64 18.36 23.67 -12.90
C PHE A 64 18.09 22.20 -13.20
N ILE A 65 16.82 21.82 -13.12
CA ILE A 65 16.33 20.51 -13.57
C ILE A 65 15.87 20.65 -15.02
N ASP A 66 16.32 19.77 -15.90
CA ASP A 66 15.98 19.83 -17.33
C ASP A 66 14.47 19.63 -17.57
N SER A 67 13.87 18.65 -16.88
CA SER A 67 12.42 18.50 -16.84
C SER A 67 11.96 17.88 -15.53
N PHE A 68 10.82 18.35 -15.03
CA PHE A 68 10.30 17.98 -13.73
C PHE A 68 8.80 17.85 -13.80
N ILE A 69 8.24 16.76 -13.26
CA ILE A 69 6.80 16.58 -13.03
C ILE A 69 6.63 16.36 -11.52
N PRO A 70 6.07 17.33 -10.77
CA PRO A 70 5.95 17.26 -9.31
C PRO A 70 5.32 15.95 -8.81
N GLY A 71 6.00 15.29 -7.87
CA GLY A 71 5.54 14.03 -7.28
C GLY A 71 5.62 12.81 -8.20
N LYS A 72 6.12 12.94 -9.43
CA LYS A 72 6.15 11.86 -10.43
C LYS A 72 7.54 11.62 -11.01
N LEU A 73 8.17 12.61 -11.65
CA LEU A 73 9.36 12.42 -12.48
C LEU A 73 10.36 13.58 -12.35
N ILE A 74 11.65 13.27 -12.24
CA ILE A 74 12.76 14.18 -12.57
C ILE A 74 13.49 13.65 -13.80
N VAL A 75 13.92 14.56 -14.66
CA VAL A 75 14.75 14.26 -15.81
C VAL A 75 16.01 15.09 -15.77
N GLU A 76 17.16 14.43 -15.98
CA GLU A 76 18.46 15.08 -16.17
C GLU A 76 19.08 14.59 -17.48
N HIS A 77 19.56 15.52 -18.29
CA HIS A 77 20.05 15.26 -19.62
C HIS A 77 21.52 15.68 -19.76
N LYS A 78 22.30 14.93 -20.54
CA LYS A 78 23.69 15.25 -20.84
C LYS A 78 23.93 15.22 -22.35
N SER A 79 25.00 15.85 -22.81
CA SER A 79 25.46 15.69 -24.18
C SER A 79 25.78 14.24 -24.50
N ARG A 80 25.67 13.84 -25.77
CA ARG A 80 25.89 12.46 -26.21
C ARG A 80 27.22 11.89 -25.75
N GLY A 81 27.19 10.67 -25.20
CA GLY A 81 28.36 9.94 -24.72
C GLY A 81 28.84 10.34 -23.32
N LYS A 82 28.19 11.29 -22.64
CA LYS A 82 28.51 11.66 -21.26
C LYS A 82 27.94 10.64 -20.26
N SER A 83 28.44 10.68 -19.02
CA SER A 83 28.04 9.73 -17.97
C SER A 83 26.60 9.94 -17.53
N LEU A 84 25.80 8.87 -17.59
CA LEU A 84 24.46 8.83 -17.01
C LEU A 84 24.50 8.71 -15.48
N ASP A 85 25.58 8.18 -14.90
CA ASP A 85 25.76 8.12 -13.44
C ASP A 85 25.92 9.53 -12.85
N ALA A 86 26.69 10.38 -13.52
CA ALA A 86 26.81 11.78 -13.15
C ALA A 86 25.47 12.53 -13.25
N ALA A 87 24.66 12.23 -14.27
CA ALA A 87 23.31 12.77 -14.42
C ALA A 87 22.38 12.27 -13.30
N PHE A 88 22.49 10.99 -12.94
CA PHE A 88 21.66 10.40 -11.88
C PHE A 88 21.98 11.02 -10.52
N ASN A 89 23.26 11.12 -10.17
CA ASN A 89 23.69 11.74 -8.91
C ASN A 89 23.18 13.18 -8.79
N GLN A 90 23.23 13.95 -9.88
CA GLN A 90 22.69 15.31 -9.90
C GLN A 90 21.16 15.34 -9.71
N ALA A 91 20.42 14.43 -10.34
CA ALA A 91 18.98 14.29 -10.12
C ALA A 91 18.63 13.86 -8.69
N ALA A 92 19.45 12.98 -8.08
CA ALA A 92 19.31 12.53 -6.70
C ALA A 92 19.59 13.67 -5.69
N ASP A 93 20.58 14.52 -5.97
CA ASP A 93 20.81 15.73 -5.16
C ASP A 93 19.57 16.63 -5.17
N TYR A 94 18.95 16.84 -6.33
CA TYR A 94 17.70 17.61 -6.42
C TYR A 94 16.55 16.94 -5.65
N PHE A 95 16.43 15.62 -5.71
CA PHE A 95 15.41 14.88 -4.95
C PHE A 95 15.47 15.21 -3.44
N THR A 96 16.69 15.28 -2.87
CA THR A 96 16.85 15.59 -1.44
C THR A 96 16.47 17.04 -1.09
N ALA A 97 16.66 17.97 -2.03
CA ALA A 97 16.32 19.38 -1.88
C ALA A 97 14.84 19.72 -2.10
N LEU A 98 14.04 18.79 -2.65
CA LEU A 98 12.62 19.00 -2.91
C LEU A 98 11.75 18.81 -1.65
N PRO A 99 10.65 19.61 -1.51
CA PRO A 99 9.62 19.35 -0.51
C PRO A 99 9.05 17.93 -0.66
N GLU A 100 8.70 17.29 0.45
CA GLU A 100 8.23 15.90 0.47
C GLU A 100 7.06 15.64 -0.48
N ALA A 101 6.10 16.57 -0.56
CA ALA A 101 4.94 16.47 -1.43
C ALA A 101 5.26 16.50 -2.94
N GLU A 102 6.47 16.94 -3.30
CA GLU A 102 6.92 17.08 -4.68
C GLU A 102 7.98 16.04 -5.08
N ARG A 103 8.46 15.23 -4.13
CA ARG A 103 9.47 14.22 -4.39
C ARG A 103 8.99 13.22 -5.45
N PRO A 104 9.70 13.05 -6.58
CA PRO A 104 9.28 12.15 -7.64
C PRO A 104 9.47 10.68 -7.25
N ARG A 105 8.72 9.79 -7.91
CA ARG A 105 8.99 8.34 -7.87
C ARG A 105 10.09 7.95 -8.86
N TYR A 106 10.12 8.58 -10.03
CA TYR A 106 10.98 8.19 -11.12
C TYR A 106 12.07 9.23 -11.40
N ILE A 107 13.25 8.75 -11.79
CA ILE A 107 14.31 9.55 -12.40
C ILE A 107 14.58 8.99 -13.79
N ILE A 108 14.59 9.85 -14.80
CA ILE A 108 15.10 9.52 -16.13
C ILE A 108 16.40 10.29 -16.38
N THR A 109 17.43 9.58 -16.83
CA THR A 109 18.66 10.20 -17.33
C THR A 109 18.88 9.82 -18.78
N SER A 110 19.30 10.77 -19.61
CA SER A 110 19.59 10.48 -21.02
C SER A 110 20.76 11.31 -21.55
N ASP A 111 21.42 10.77 -22.58
CA ASP A 111 22.46 11.44 -23.36
C ASP A 111 22.13 11.46 -24.87
N PHE A 112 20.86 11.54 -25.25
CA PHE A 112 20.31 11.29 -26.60
C PHE A 112 20.42 9.84 -27.09
N ALA A 113 21.56 9.18 -26.88
CA ALA A 113 21.79 7.82 -27.37
C ALA A 113 21.22 6.75 -26.43
N ARG A 114 21.19 7.03 -25.13
CA ARG A 114 20.77 6.09 -24.09
C ARG A 114 19.70 6.71 -23.21
N PHE A 115 18.80 5.86 -22.73
CA PHE A 115 17.82 6.18 -21.71
C PHE A 115 18.04 5.26 -20.53
N ARG A 116 18.07 5.86 -19.34
CA ARG A 116 18.03 5.13 -18.08
C ARG A 116 16.86 5.61 -17.26
N LEU A 117 15.99 4.68 -16.87
CA LEU A 117 14.88 4.91 -15.95
C LEU A 117 15.24 4.28 -14.61
N THR A 118 15.08 5.04 -13.53
CA THR A 118 15.19 4.54 -12.16
C THR A 118 13.88 4.79 -11.43
N ASP A 119 13.33 3.74 -10.82
CA ASP A 119 12.19 3.80 -9.90
C ASP A 119 12.71 3.82 -8.47
N LEU A 120 12.67 4.99 -7.84
CA LEU A 120 13.18 5.22 -6.48
C LEU A 120 12.39 4.45 -5.42
N ARG A 121 11.15 4.05 -5.73
CA ARG A 121 10.31 3.30 -4.78
C ARG A 121 10.67 1.82 -4.76
N ASN A 122 10.94 1.24 -5.94
CA ASN A 122 11.23 -0.18 -6.08
C ASN A 122 12.73 -0.49 -6.13
N ASP A 123 13.58 0.54 -6.13
CA ASP A 123 15.03 0.45 -6.28
C ASP A 123 15.42 -0.36 -7.53
N THR A 124 14.77 -0.05 -8.64
CA THR A 124 15.02 -0.70 -9.94
C THR A 124 15.53 0.32 -10.94
N THR A 125 16.57 -0.06 -11.66
CA THR A 125 17.14 0.74 -12.76
C THR A 125 17.16 -0.08 -14.04
N HIS A 126 16.73 0.54 -15.12
CA HIS A 126 16.74 -0.05 -16.45
C HIS A 126 17.39 0.91 -17.43
N GLU A 127 18.23 0.39 -18.33
CA GLU A 127 18.90 1.17 -19.36
C GLU A 127 18.67 0.55 -20.74
N CYS A 128 18.48 1.39 -21.76
CA CYS A 128 18.40 0.96 -23.14
C CYS A 128 18.96 2.01 -24.10
N ALA A 129 19.34 1.59 -25.30
CA ALA A 129 19.67 2.50 -26.39
C ALA A 129 18.40 3.11 -26.98
N LEU A 130 18.50 4.31 -27.56
CA LEU A 130 17.40 5.03 -28.23
C LEU A 130 16.68 4.15 -29.25
N ALA A 131 17.42 3.37 -30.05
CA ALA A 131 16.86 2.45 -31.04
C ALA A 131 15.96 1.35 -30.46
N GLN A 132 16.08 1.07 -29.16
CA GLN A 132 15.28 0.06 -28.45
C GLN A 132 14.10 0.66 -27.69
N LEU A 133 13.96 1.99 -27.66
CA LEU A 133 13.01 2.70 -26.81
C LEU A 133 11.56 2.27 -27.07
N SER A 134 11.18 2.03 -28.33
CA SER A 134 9.85 1.50 -28.69
C SER A 134 9.57 0.14 -28.06
N LYS A 135 10.54 -0.77 -28.04
CA LYS A 135 10.41 -2.09 -27.37
C LYS A 135 10.30 -1.97 -25.85
N ARG A 136 10.63 -0.80 -25.28
CA ARG A 136 10.59 -0.48 -23.86
C ARG A 136 9.48 0.52 -23.50
N ALA A 137 8.49 0.70 -24.36
CA ALA A 137 7.37 1.62 -24.11
C ALA A 137 6.68 1.40 -22.75
N ASP A 138 6.62 0.15 -22.28
CA ASP A 138 5.99 -0.20 -21.01
C ASP A 138 6.70 0.41 -19.78
N TRP A 139 8.02 0.69 -19.85
CA TRP A 139 8.76 1.36 -18.77
C TRP A 139 8.23 2.75 -18.45
N PHE A 140 7.65 3.41 -19.45
CA PHE A 140 7.16 4.78 -19.35
C PHE A 140 5.62 4.83 -19.24
N GLY A 141 4.97 3.71 -18.92
CA GLY A 141 3.52 3.62 -18.79
C GLY A 141 2.94 4.62 -17.77
N PHE A 142 3.73 5.02 -16.77
CA PHE A 142 3.36 6.03 -15.78
C PHE A 142 3.11 7.44 -16.35
N LEU A 143 3.52 7.71 -17.59
CA LEU A 143 3.26 8.96 -18.31
C LEU A 143 1.92 8.98 -19.05
N LEU A 144 1.28 7.82 -19.30
CA LEU A 144 -0.01 7.78 -19.98
C LEU A 144 -1.12 8.32 -19.07
N GLU A 145 -1.92 9.26 -19.58
CA GLU A 145 -3.11 9.76 -18.86
C GLU A 145 -4.09 8.62 -18.57
N GLY A 146 -4.48 8.47 -17.30
CA GLY A 146 -5.48 7.49 -16.88
C GLY A 146 -5.03 6.03 -16.98
N GLU A 147 -3.73 5.74 -17.07
CA GLU A 147 -3.20 4.47 -16.58
C GLU A 147 -3.19 4.55 -15.04
N PRO A 148 -3.77 3.56 -14.33
CA PRO A 148 -3.61 3.48 -12.89
C PRO A 148 -2.11 3.45 -12.57
N ALA A 149 -1.72 4.06 -11.45
CA ALA A 149 -0.35 3.95 -10.92
C ALA A 149 0.10 2.51 -11.09
N GLU A 150 1.28 2.29 -11.70
CA GLU A 150 1.83 0.97 -11.95
C GLU A 150 1.48 0.03 -10.80
N ILE A 151 0.58 -0.89 -11.11
CA ILE A 151 0.03 -1.77 -10.10
C ILE A 151 1.18 -2.71 -9.77
N ALA A 152 1.75 -2.51 -8.59
CA ALA A 152 2.99 -3.16 -8.19
C ALA A 152 2.86 -4.67 -8.36
N GLU A 153 3.77 -5.26 -9.15
CA GLU A 153 4.13 -6.66 -8.91
C GLU A 153 4.63 -6.78 -7.47
N GLU A 154 4.37 -7.91 -6.81
CA GLU A 154 4.75 -8.13 -5.41
C GLU A 154 6.19 -7.65 -5.16
N SER A 155 6.38 -6.78 -4.18
CA SER A 155 7.70 -6.26 -3.88
C SER A 155 8.60 -7.37 -3.35
N LYS A 156 9.93 -7.18 -3.42
CA LYS A 156 10.88 -8.11 -2.76
C LYS A 156 10.61 -8.21 -1.25
N ILE A 157 10.11 -7.14 -0.63
CA ILE A 157 9.78 -7.07 0.79
C ILE A 157 8.57 -7.96 1.11
N ASP A 158 7.52 -7.89 0.29
CA ASP A 158 6.31 -8.71 0.45
C ASP A 158 6.64 -10.22 0.41
N ARG A 159 7.46 -10.64 -0.55
CA ARG A 159 7.90 -12.04 -0.66
C ARG A 159 8.74 -12.49 0.54
N LYS A 160 9.63 -11.63 1.04
CA LYS A 160 10.46 -11.95 2.21
C LYS A 160 9.60 -12.10 3.47
N ALA A 161 8.64 -11.21 3.67
CA ALA A 161 7.72 -11.29 4.81
C ALA A 161 6.85 -12.55 4.76
N ALA A 162 6.28 -12.87 3.59
CA ALA A 162 5.48 -14.07 3.41
C ALA A 162 6.28 -15.35 3.73
N TYR A 163 7.53 -15.41 3.28
CA TYR A 163 8.43 -16.52 3.56
C TYR A 163 8.71 -16.68 5.07
N GLN A 164 8.99 -15.58 5.78
CA GLN A 164 9.28 -15.65 7.22
C GLN A 164 8.06 -16.06 8.05
N VAL A 165 6.88 -15.55 7.71
CA VAL A 165 5.61 -15.96 8.34
C VAL A 165 5.34 -17.44 8.10
N SER A 166 5.57 -17.93 6.88
CA SER A 166 5.42 -19.35 6.55
C SER A 166 6.36 -20.23 7.37
N ARG A 167 7.62 -19.82 7.59
CA ARG A 167 8.57 -20.55 8.45
C ARG A 167 8.10 -20.60 9.89
N LEU A 168 7.65 -19.48 10.46
CA LEU A 168 7.12 -19.42 11.83
C LEU A 168 5.89 -20.33 11.99
N HIS A 169 4.97 -20.28 11.03
CA HIS A 169 3.80 -21.15 11.05
C HIS A 169 4.18 -22.63 10.99
N GLN A 170 5.08 -23.02 10.08
CA GLN A 170 5.52 -24.41 9.97
C GLN A 170 6.16 -24.90 11.27
N ALA A 171 7.01 -24.09 11.90
CA ALA A 171 7.62 -24.45 13.17
C ALA A 171 6.58 -24.64 14.30
N LEU A 172 5.50 -23.82 14.32
CA LEU A 172 4.42 -23.98 15.27
C LEU A 172 3.64 -25.29 15.06
N LEU A 173 3.44 -25.68 13.80
CA LEU A 173 2.82 -26.97 13.47
C LEU A 173 3.70 -28.15 13.88
N ASP A 174 5.00 -28.06 13.65
CA ASP A 174 5.97 -29.08 14.07
C ASP A 174 5.98 -29.23 15.60
N ALA A 175 5.74 -28.13 16.32
CA ALA A 175 5.49 -28.09 17.76
C ALA A 175 4.07 -28.53 18.18
N ARG A 176 3.25 -29.02 17.25
CA ARG A 176 1.86 -29.47 17.42
C ARG A 176 0.90 -28.39 17.90
N PHE A 177 1.19 -27.11 17.66
CA PHE A 177 0.26 -26.02 17.86
C PHE A 177 -0.55 -25.81 16.57
N THR A 178 -1.82 -26.25 16.58
CA THR A 178 -2.65 -26.40 15.36
C THR A 178 -4.08 -25.89 15.56
N GLY A 179 -4.82 -25.77 14.46
CA GLY A 179 -6.26 -25.48 14.47
C GLY A 179 -6.55 -24.01 14.79
N HIS A 180 -7.77 -23.72 15.25
CA HIS A 180 -8.27 -22.35 15.46
C HIS A 180 -7.34 -21.48 16.32
N ASP A 181 -6.72 -22.03 17.37
CA ASP A 181 -5.76 -21.29 18.21
C ASP A 181 -4.54 -20.81 17.42
N LEU A 182 -4.02 -21.63 16.50
CA LEU A 182 -2.92 -21.25 15.61
C LEU A 182 -3.33 -20.10 14.68
N GLU A 183 -4.53 -20.18 14.10
CA GLU A 183 -5.03 -19.16 13.19
C GLU A 183 -5.18 -17.81 13.92
N VAL A 184 -5.80 -17.81 15.10
CA VAL A 184 -5.96 -16.62 15.93
C VAL A 184 -4.60 -16.08 16.36
N PHE A 185 -3.68 -16.95 16.79
CA PHE A 185 -2.34 -16.56 17.23
C PHE A 185 -1.53 -15.90 16.11
N MET A 186 -1.45 -16.53 14.93
CA MET A 186 -0.76 -15.96 13.77
C MET A 186 -1.38 -14.63 13.36
N THR A 187 -2.71 -14.54 13.42
CA THR A 187 -3.43 -13.30 13.11
C THR A 187 -3.07 -12.15 14.05
N ARG A 188 -2.97 -12.44 15.35
CA ARG A 188 -2.53 -11.46 16.35
C ARG A 188 -1.07 -11.05 16.16
N LEU A 189 -0.19 -12.00 15.83
CA LEU A 189 1.21 -11.69 15.57
C LEU A 189 1.38 -10.78 14.35
N LEU A 190 0.68 -11.06 13.24
CA LEU A 190 0.70 -10.17 12.07
C LEU A 190 0.23 -8.76 12.42
N PHE A 191 -0.83 -8.64 13.22
CA PHE A 191 -1.26 -7.35 13.74
C PHE A 191 -0.16 -6.67 14.56
N CYS A 192 0.48 -7.40 15.48
CA CYS A 192 1.54 -6.84 16.32
C CYS A 192 2.72 -6.37 15.48
N PHE A 193 3.19 -7.16 14.52
CA PHE A 193 4.29 -6.78 13.63
C PHE A 193 3.98 -5.49 12.85
N PHE A 194 2.78 -5.42 12.28
CA PHE A 194 2.34 -4.25 11.53
C PHE A 194 2.19 -3.01 12.43
N ALA A 195 1.53 -3.17 13.58
CA ALA A 195 1.33 -2.12 14.57
C ALA A 195 2.65 -1.59 15.13
N ASP A 196 3.67 -2.45 15.23
CA ASP A 196 4.99 -2.10 15.72
C ASP A 196 5.82 -1.29 14.72
N ALA A 197 5.74 -1.63 13.44
CA ALA A 197 6.40 -0.87 12.37
C ALA A 197 5.70 0.48 12.10
N THR A 198 4.38 0.52 12.29
CA THR A 198 3.56 1.72 12.11
C THR A 198 3.27 2.45 13.42
N GLY A 199 3.97 2.09 14.50
CA GLY A 199 3.84 2.60 15.88
C GLY A 199 2.42 2.99 16.29
N ILE A 200 1.49 2.07 16.07
CA ILE A 200 0.11 2.10 16.56
C ILE A 200 0.07 1.91 18.07
N PHE A 201 1.06 1.21 18.62
CA PHE A 201 1.22 1.04 20.07
C PHE A 201 1.69 2.30 20.80
N GLY A 202 1.96 3.39 20.06
CA GLY A 202 2.45 4.66 20.57
C GLY A 202 3.90 4.92 20.22
N GLU A 203 4.72 3.86 20.15
CA GLU A 203 6.13 3.91 19.77
C GLU A 203 6.46 2.84 18.73
N ASN A 204 7.42 3.13 17.84
CA ASN A 204 7.91 2.12 16.91
C ASN A 204 8.80 1.11 17.66
N ARG A 205 8.79 -0.16 17.23
CA ARG A 205 9.61 -1.26 17.79
C ARG A 205 9.31 -1.65 19.24
N GLN A 206 8.22 -1.17 19.83
CA GLN A 206 7.79 -1.52 21.18
C GLN A 206 7.50 -3.03 21.35
N PHE A 207 6.79 -3.65 20.40
CA PHE A 207 6.56 -5.10 20.40
C PHE A 207 7.85 -5.88 20.21
N THR A 208 8.69 -5.46 19.27
CA THR A 208 10.01 -6.06 19.04
C THR A 208 10.86 -6.05 20.31
N ARG A 209 10.94 -4.90 21.01
CA ARG A 209 11.66 -4.79 22.29
C ARG A 209 11.07 -5.68 23.38
N LEU A 210 9.74 -5.77 23.46
CA LEU A 210 9.06 -6.65 24.41
C LEU A 210 9.45 -8.12 24.18
N VAL A 211 9.46 -8.58 22.92
CA VAL A 211 9.89 -9.94 22.57
C VAL A 211 11.38 -10.14 22.87
N GLN A 212 12.24 -9.15 22.57
CA GLN A 212 13.68 -9.23 22.85
C GLN A 212 13.99 -9.40 24.34
N ARG A 213 13.14 -8.85 25.23
CA ARG A 213 13.24 -8.98 26.70
C ARG A 213 13.00 -10.41 27.20
N SER A 214 12.28 -11.24 26.44
CA SER A 214 12.09 -12.66 26.79
C SER A 214 13.43 -13.40 26.84
N ARG A 215 13.52 -14.44 27.67
CA ARG A 215 14.72 -15.25 27.84
C ARG A 215 15.18 -15.85 26.51
N ALA A 216 16.50 -15.96 26.35
CA ALA A 216 17.09 -16.53 25.15
C ALA A 216 16.64 -17.98 24.84
N ASP A 217 16.20 -18.73 25.85
CA ASP A 217 15.68 -20.10 25.70
C ASP A 217 14.18 -20.16 25.34
N GLY A 218 13.49 -19.02 25.23
CA GLY A 218 12.09 -18.92 24.78
C GLY A 218 11.03 -19.22 25.82
N LYS A 219 11.38 -19.82 26.96
CA LYS A 219 10.41 -20.46 27.87
C LYS A 219 9.38 -19.52 28.48
N ASP A 220 9.68 -18.22 28.58
CA ASP A 220 8.81 -17.18 29.14
C ASP A 220 8.00 -16.42 28.07
N LEU A 221 8.31 -16.58 26.78
CA LEU A 221 7.71 -15.79 25.71
C LEU A 221 6.20 -16.02 25.57
N GLY A 222 5.74 -17.27 25.68
CA GLY A 222 4.31 -17.57 25.61
C GLY A 222 3.50 -16.89 26.73
N ALA A 223 4.03 -16.88 27.95
CA ALA A 223 3.39 -16.20 29.08
C ALA A 223 3.39 -14.66 28.88
N LEU A 224 4.49 -14.11 28.37
CA LEU A 224 4.61 -12.68 28.08
C LEU A 224 3.61 -12.23 27.00
N LEU A 225 3.48 -13.00 25.91
CA LEU A 225 2.51 -12.72 24.84
C LEU A 225 1.06 -12.86 25.34
N THR A 226 0.80 -13.80 26.24
CA THR A 226 -0.51 -13.94 26.89
C THR A 226 -0.89 -12.66 27.63
N GLN A 227 0.01 -12.12 28.45
CA GLN A 227 -0.23 -10.86 29.17
C GLN A 227 -0.41 -9.69 28.21
N LEU A 228 0.44 -9.61 27.18
CA LEU A 228 0.32 -8.57 26.15
C LEU A 228 -1.07 -8.59 25.51
N PHE A 229 -1.56 -9.74 25.06
CA PHE A 229 -2.86 -9.82 24.37
C PHE A 229 -4.03 -9.42 25.27
N GLN A 230 -3.97 -9.71 26.57
CA GLN A 230 -4.94 -9.19 27.53
C GLN A 230 -4.87 -7.67 27.65
N VAL A 231 -3.66 -7.10 27.71
CA VAL A 231 -3.45 -5.64 27.79
C VAL A 231 -3.96 -4.92 26.54
N LEU A 232 -3.79 -5.51 25.36
CA LEU A 232 -4.29 -4.97 24.09
C LEU A 232 -5.83 -4.94 24.01
N ASP A 233 -6.51 -5.79 24.79
CA ASP A 233 -7.97 -5.81 24.93
C ASP A 233 -8.48 -5.02 26.17
N GLN A 234 -7.59 -4.39 26.94
CA GLN A 234 -7.97 -3.68 28.16
C GLN A 234 -7.74 -2.16 28.05
N PRO A 235 -8.78 -1.33 28.27
CA PRO A 235 -8.64 0.12 28.37
C PRO A 235 -7.62 0.54 29.44
N ARG A 236 -6.84 1.59 29.17
CA ARG A 236 -5.74 2.05 30.05
C ARG A 236 -6.18 2.31 31.48
N ASP A 237 -7.34 2.93 31.68
CA ASP A 237 -7.94 3.26 32.97
C ASP A 237 -8.39 2.03 33.77
N LYS A 238 -8.55 0.87 33.11
CA LYS A 238 -8.95 -0.38 33.73
C LYS A 238 -7.79 -1.32 34.03
N ARG A 239 -6.56 -0.98 33.64
CA ARG A 239 -5.38 -1.81 33.88
C ARG A 239 -4.96 -1.75 35.34
N GLN A 240 -4.32 -2.80 35.82
CA GLN A 240 -3.80 -2.84 37.20
C GLN A 240 -2.68 -1.81 37.37
N SER A 241 -2.65 -1.13 38.51
CA SER A 241 -1.61 -0.15 38.83
C SER A 241 -0.22 -0.76 39.02
N THR A 242 -0.17 -2.07 39.27
CA THR A 242 1.07 -2.86 39.44
C THR A 242 1.50 -3.59 38.17
N LEU A 243 0.84 -3.33 37.04
CA LEU A 243 1.24 -3.91 35.75
C LEU A 243 2.63 -3.40 35.36
N ASP A 244 3.46 -4.29 34.82
CA ASP A 244 4.77 -3.96 34.24
C ASP A 244 4.68 -2.76 33.28
N GLU A 245 5.60 -1.81 33.43
CA GLU A 245 5.54 -0.52 32.73
C GLU A 245 5.63 -0.68 31.20
N ASP A 246 6.45 -1.63 30.71
CA ASP A 246 6.59 -1.90 29.28
C ASP A 246 5.27 -2.42 28.68
N LEU A 247 4.56 -3.29 29.41
CA LEU A 247 3.23 -3.76 29.03
C LEU A 247 2.20 -2.63 29.15
N ALA A 248 2.21 -1.86 30.24
CA ALA A 248 1.27 -0.76 30.47
C ALA A 248 1.35 0.34 29.39
N ALA A 249 2.50 0.51 28.76
CA ALA A 249 2.71 1.49 27.70
C ALA A 249 1.92 1.20 26.41
N PHE A 250 1.58 -0.07 26.11
CA PHE A 250 0.85 -0.41 24.88
C PHE A 250 -0.53 0.24 24.79
N GLU A 251 -0.92 0.74 23.61
CA GLU A 251 -2.27 1.29 23.40
C GLU A 251 -3.36 0.22 23.51
N TYR A 252 -4.58 0.66 23.88
CA TYR A 252 -5.77 -0.19 23.79
C TYR A 252 -6.22 -0.26 22.33
N ILE A 253 -6.24 -1.46 21.75
CA ILE A 253 -6.51 -1.64 20.32
C ILE A 253 -8.00 -1.73 20.01
N ASN A 254 -8.82 -2.23 20.96
CA ASN A 254 -10.26 -2.44 20.83
C ASN A 254 -10.70 -3.18 19.55
N GLY A 255 -11.27 -4.37 19.71
CA GLY A 255 -11.92 -5.07 18.61
C GLY A 255 -11.98 -6.56 18.85
N SER A 256 -12.79 -7.25 18.06
CA SER A 256 -12.96 -8.71 18.13
C SER A 256 -11.65 -9.51 18.01
N LEU A 257 -10.55 -8.88 17.55
CA LEU A 257 -9.25 -9.52 17.36
C LEU A 257 -8.61 -10.05 18.66
N PHE A 258 -8.66 -9.27 19.75
CA PHE A 258 -8.05 -9.65 21.04
C PHE A 258 -9.07 -10.11 22.08
N ALA A 259 -10.37 -9.94 21.80
CA ALA A 259 -11.45 -10.29 22.72
C ALA A 259 -11.62 -11.80 22.98
N GLU A 260 -11.29 -12.64 22.00
CA GLU A 260 -11.40 -14.10 22.16
C GLU A 260 -10.27 -14.66 23.03
N SER A 261 -10.60 -15.53 23.98
CA SER A 261 -9.57 -16.31 24.69
C SER A 261 -9.06 -17.42 23.79
N ALA A 262 -7.78 -17.40 23.43
CA ALA A 262 -7.12 -18.40 22.61
C ALA A 262 -5.87 -18.91 23.32
N ARG A 263 -5.52 -20.19 23.12
CA ARG A 263 -4.28 -20.75 23.67
C ARG A 263 -3.08 -20.12 22.99
N ILE A 264 -1.98 -20.00 23.73
CA ILE A 264 -0.70 -19.48 23.24
C ILE A 264 0.32 -20.62 23.25
N PRO A 265 1.15 -20.79 22.21
CA PRO A 265 2.11 -21.87 22.15
C PRO A 265 3.19 -21.71 23.22
N ALA A 266 3.75 -22.84 23.65
CA ALA A 266 5.03 -22.84 24.35
C ALA A 266 6.15 -22.55 23.33
N PHE A 267 7.18 -21.85 23.78
CA PHE A 267 8.31 -21.47 22.95
C PHE A 267 9.59 -22.13 23.45
N ASP A 268 10.41 -22.57 22.51
CA ASP A 268 11.81 -22.89 22.70
C ASP A 268 12.70 -21.80 22.08
N HIS A 269 14.00 -22.05 22.04
CA HIS A 269 14.98 -21.15 21.44
C HIS A 269 14.67 -20.84 19.98
N ASP A 270 14.32 -21.87 19.19
CA ASP A 270 14.17 -21.77 17.74
C ASP A 270 12.87 -21.04 17.36
N LEU A 271 11.76 -21.36 18.01
CA LEU A 271 10.49 -20.64 17.82
C LEU A 271 10.61 -19.17 18.22
N ARG A 272 11.33 -18.88 19.32
CA ARG A 272 11.60 -17.49 19.72
C ARG A 272 12.42 -16.77 18.65
N ALA A 273 13.46 -17.40 18.13
CA ALA A 273 14.30 -16.83 17.08
C ALA A 273 13.48 -16.51 15.81
N LEU A 274 12.62 -17.43 15.37
CA LEU A 274 11.73 -17.21 14.22
C LEU A 274 10.76 -16.05 14.44
N LEU A 275 10.18 -15.92 15.63
CA LEU A 275 9.28 -14.80 15.95
C LEU A 275 10.03 -13.46 15.93
N LEU A 276 11.25 -13.42 16.46
CA LEU A 276 12.11 -12.23 16.40
C LEU A 276 12.52 -11.88 14.98
N GLU A 277 12.88 -12.87 14.14
CA GLU A 277 13.17 -12.66 12.72
C GLU A 277 11.99 -12.00 11.99
N CYS A 278 10.75 -12.38 12.32
CA CYS A 278 9.56 -11.72 11.81
C CYS A 278 9.43 -10.29 12.36
N ALA A 279 9.60 -10.09 13.66
CA ALA A 279 9.45 -8.78 14.31
C ALA A 279 10.45 -7.72 13.79
N GLU A 280 11.66 -8.14 13.40
CA GLU A 280 12.71 -7.26 12.86
C GLU A 280 12.50 -6.83 11.40
N LEU A 281 11.53 -7.41 10.69
CA LEU A 281 11.21 -6.96 9.34
C LEU A 281 10.57 -5.58 9.36
N ASP A 282 10.77 -4.81 8.29
CA ASP A 282 10.05 -3.56 8.09
C ASP A 282 8.65 -3.85 7.52
N TRP A 283 7.65 -3.87 8.39
CA TRP A 283 6.25 -4.09 8.02
C TRP A 283 5.54 -2.84 7.50
N SER A 284 6.20 -1.66 7.53
CA SER A 284 5.59 -0.41 7.07
C SER A 284 5.44 -0.34 5.54
N GLY A 285 6.33 -1.02 4.81
CA GLY A 285 6.33 -1.08 3.34
C GLY A 285 5.53 -2.25 2.76
N ILE A 286 4.95 -3.10 3.61
CA ILE A 286 4.27 -4.33 3.19
C ILE A 286 2.88 -4.01 2.65
N SER A 287 2.55 -4.56 1.49
CA SER A 287 1.23 -4.36 0.89
C SER A 287 0.13 -5.03 1.73
N PRO A 288 -0.96 -4.33 2.06
CA PRO A 288 -2.10 -4.98 2.72
C PRO A 288 -2.66 -6.20 1.98
N ALA A 289 -2.45 -6.29 0.65
CA ALA A 289 -2.86 -7.45 -0.16
C ALA A 289 -2.04 -8.72 0.10
N ILE A 290 -0.77 -8.60 0.55
CA ILE A 290 0.07 -9.77 0.81
C ILE A 290 -0.38 -10.51 2.08
N PHE A 291 -0.99 -9.81 3.05
CA PHE A 291 -1.54 -10.46 4.24
C PHE A 291 -2.53 -11.54 3.86
N GLY A 292 -3.38 -11.27 2.86
CA GLY A 292 -4.33 -12.25 2.41
C GLY A 292 -3.71 -13.49 1.75
N ALA A 293 -2.63 -13.30 0.98
CA ALA A 293 -1.86 -14.39 0.38
C ALA A 293 -1.14 -15.22 1.45
N MET A 294 -0.58 -14.57 2.48
CA MET A 294 0.06 -15.23 3.61
C MET A 294 -0.94 -16.12 4.35
N PHE A 295 -2.13 -15.63 4.70
CA PHE A 295 -3.14 -16.44 5.38
C PHE A 295 -3.64 -17.59 4.51
N GLN A 296 -3.90 -17.35 3.23
CA GLN A 296 -4.41 -18.40 2.35
C GLN A 296 -3.39 -19.53 2.16
N GLY A 297 -2.13 -19.21 1.85
CA GLY A 297 -1.07 -20.21 1.66
C GLY A 297 -0.71 -20.96 2.95
N VAL A 298 -0.93 -20.35 4.11
CA VAL A 298 -0.68 -20.92 5.43
C VAL A 298 -1.84 -21.81 5.92
N LEU A 299 -3.09 -21.39 5.69
CA LEU A 299 -4.30 -22.09 6.13
C LEU A 299 -4.68 -23.25 5.20
N GLU A 300 -4.52 -23.10 3.88
CA GLU A 300 -4.92 -24.14 2.91
C GLU A 300 -4.05 -25.40 2.96
N GLN A 301 -2.83 -25.33 3.52
CA GLN A 301 -1.94 -26.48 3.67
C GLN A 301 -2.44 -27.55 4.66
N HIS A 302 -3.49 -27.27 5.46
CA HIS A 302 -3.84 -28.09 6.62
C HIS A 302 -5.28 -28.63 6.68
N HIS A 303 -6.07 -28.51 5.62
CA HIS A 303 -7.33 -29.28 5.54
C HIS A 303 -7.03 -30.75 5.17
N PRO A 304 -7.18 -31.72 6.09
CA PRO A 304 -6.67 -33.09 5.92
C PRO A 304 -7.36 -33.90 4.81
N HIS A 305 -8.48 -33.39 4.28
CA HIS A 305 -9.24 -34.04 3.22
C HIS A 305 -8.88 -33.55 1.80
N ASP A 306 -8.15 -32.46 1.66
CA ASP A 306 -7.67 -31.97 0.37
C ASP A 306 -6.21 -32.34 0.16
N LYS A 307 -5.97 -33.51 -0.46
CA LYS A 307 -4.65 -33.95 -0.90
C LYS A 307 -4.13 -33.07 -2.05
N ARG A 308 -3.73 -31.84 -1.77
CA ARG A 308 -2.83 -31.08 -2.63
C ARG A 308 -1.54 -30.84 -1.88
N GLN A 309 -0.56 -31.70 -2.13
CA GLN A 309 0.83 -31.44 -1.80
C GLN A 309 1.27 -30.21 -2.64
N ALA A 310 1.13 -29.06 -2.03
CA ALA A 310 1.48 -27.78 -2.62
C ALA A 310 3.00 -27.64 -2.69
N THR A 311 3.58 -27.89 -3.87
CA THR A 311 4.97 -27.49 -4.14
C THR A 311 5.15 -25.99 -3.89
N ARG A 312 6.38 -25.54 -3.67
CA ARG A 312 6.83 -24.14 -3.50
C ARG A 312 6.27 -23.11 -4.51
N ARG A 313 5.60 -23.56 -5.58
CA ARG A 313 4.84 -22.78 -6.58
C ARG A 313 3.40 -22.42 -6.15
N GLU A 314 2.81 -23.15 -5.21
CA GLU A 314 1.44 -22.99 -4.72
C GLU A 314 1.31 -22.11 -3.47
N LEU A 315 2.41 -21.58 -2.91
CA LEU A 315 2.32 -20.45 -1.96
C LEU A 315 1.76 -19.17 -2.63
N GLY A 316 1.57 -19.20 -3.97
CA GLY A 316 0.73 -18.28 -4.73
C GLY A 316 -0.72 -18.77 -4.93
N ALA A 317 -1.25 -19.57 -3.99
CA ALA A 317 -2.62 -20.05 -3.99
C ALA A 317 -3.60 -18.89 -4.18
N HIS A 318 -4.59 -19.12 -5.05
CA HIS A 318 -5.31 -18.12 -5.86
C HIS A 318 -5.94 -16.96 -5.09
N TYR A 319 -5.13 -16.02 -4.60
CA TYR A 319 -5.59 -14.73 -4.15
C TYR A 319 -5.79 -13.83 -5.37
N THR A 320 -6.83 -13.00 -5.36
CA THR A 320 -7.04 -12.05 -6.44
C THR A 320 -5.98 -10.95 -6.30
N SER A 321 -5.06 -10.87 -7.25
CA SER A 321 -4.00 -9.86 -7.23
C SER A 321 -4.58 -8.45 -7.17
N GLU A 322 -3.86 -7.52 -6.55
CA GLU A 322 -4.25 -6.11 -6.48
C GLU A 322 -4.61 -5.57 -7.88
N ARG A 323 -3.85 -5.98 -8.90
CA ARG A 323 -4.12 -5.67 -10.30
C ARG A 323 -5.51 -6.11 -10.74
N ASN A 324 -5.88 -7.34 -10.44
CA ASN A 324 -7.18 -7.87 -10.83
C ASN A 324 -8.31 -7.23 -10.01
N ILE A 325 -8.08 -6.94 -8.72
CA ILE A 325 -9.03 -6.21 -7.88
C ILE A 325 -9.29 -4.82 -8.46
N LEU A 326 -8.24 -4.03 -8.72
CA LEU A 326 -8.36 -2.68 -9.27
C LEU A 326 -9.04 -2.67 -10.64
N ARG A 327 -8.81 -3.67 -11.49
CA ARG A 327 -9.54 -3.82 -12.77
C ARG A 327 -11.05 -3.98 -12.60
N VAL A 328 -11.49 -4.51 -11.46
CA VAL A 328 -12.91 -4.66 -11.12
C VAL A 328 -13.43 -3.42 -10.42
N ILE A 329 -12.80 -2.98 -9.33
CA ILE A 329 -13.35 -1.92 -8.47
C ILE A 329 -13.26 -0.52 -9.10
N ASN A 330 -12.27 -0.27 -9.99
CA ASN A 330 -12.15 1.01 -10.70
C ASN A 330 -13.40 1.33 -11.53
N PRO A 331 -13.75 0.54 -12.56
CA PRO A 331 -14.93 0.81 -13.38
C PRO A 331 -16.24 0.57 -12.62
N LEU A 332 -16.24 -0.24 -11.56
CA LEU A 332 -17.45 -0.53 -10.79
C LEU A 332 -17.92 0.69 -9.96
N CYS A 333 -17.00 1.50 -9.45
CA CYS A 333 -17.36 2.61 -8.56
C CYS A 333 -16.27 3.67 -8.33
N LEU A 334 -14.97 3.31 -8.29
CA LEU A 334 -13.94 4.30 -7.92
C LEU A 334 -13.74 5.37 -9.00
N ASP A 335 -13.88 5.02 -10.28
CA ASP A 335 -13.73 5.98 -11.38
C ASP A 335 -14.83 7.05 -11.34
N ASP A 336 -16.07 6.66 -11.02
CA ASP A 336 -17.18 7.59 -10.83
C ASP A 336 -16.97 8.51 -9.62
N LEU A 337 -16.51 7.95 -8.49
CA LEU A 337 -16.20 8.73 -7.29
C LEU A 337 -15.07 9.73 -7.53
N ARG A 338 -14.04 9.35 -8.29
CA ARG A 338 -12.93 10.23 -8.69
C ARG A 338 -13.41 11.29 -9.68
N ALA A 339 -14.28 10.94 -10.63
CA ALA A 339 -14.85 11.89 -11.58
C ALA A 339 -15.69 12.95 -10.87
N GLU A 340 -16.51 12.57 -9.88
CA GLU A 340 -17.29 13.49 -9.06
C GLU A 340 -16.38 14.42 -8.24
N LEU A 341 -15.31 13.89 -7.64
CA LEU A 341 -14.31 14.67 -6.91
C LEU A 341 -13.60 15.72 -7.80
N HIS A 342 -13.31 15.35 -9.05
CA HIS A 342 -12.57 16.16 -10.01
C HIS A 342 -13.47 16.94 -10.99
N ALA A 343 -14.77 17.06 -10.70
CA ALA A 343 -15.71 17.77 -11.55
C ALA A 343 -15.31 19.25 -11.75
N PRO A 344 -15.37 19.81 -12.99
CA PRO A 344 -14.91 21.17 -13.30
C PRO A 344 -15.62 22.29 -12.52
N LYS A 345 -16.86 22.05 -12.08
CA LYS A 345 -17.72 23.03 -11.37
C LYS A 345 -17.92 22.65 -9.89
N ARG A 346 -16.86 22.20 -9.22
CA ARG A 346 -16.94 21.85 -7.79
C ARG A 346 -17.18 23.09 -6.91
N THR A 347 -18.18 23.00 -6.04
CA THR A 347 -18.44 23.96 -4.95
C THR A 347 -18.19 23.30 -3.60
N LYS A 348 -18.07 24.10 -2.53
CA LYS A 348 -17.97 23.58 -1.15
C LYS A 348 -19.16 22.68 -0.80
N ALA A 349 -20.36 23.02 -1.28
CA ALA A 349 -21.57 22.23 -1.07
C ALA A 349 -21.49 20.86 -1.76
N THR A 350 -21.06 20.81 -3.02
CA THR A 350 -20.92 19.54 -3.76
C THR A 350 -19.83 18.64 -3.17
N LEU A 351 -18.71 19.21 -2.72
CA LEU A 351 -17.66 18.44 -2.05
C LEU A 351 -18.12 17.92 -0.69
N ARG A 352 -18.94 18.70 0.04
CA ARG A 352 -19.52 18.27 1.31
C ARG A 352 -20.56 17.16 1.12
N ALA A 353 -21.39 17.24 0.09
CA ALA A 353 -22.33 16.18 -0.26
C ALA A 353 -21.61 14.86 -0.59
N LEU A 354 -20.54 14.92 -1.40
CA LEU A 354 -19.70 13.74 -1.68
C LEU A 354 -19.08 13.20 -0.37
N TYR A 355 -18.53 14.09 0.45
CA TYR A 355 -17.95 13.73 1.75
C TYR A 355 -18.93 13.03 2.69
N ASP A 356 -20.14 13.56 2.83
CA ASP A 356 -21.17 12.98 3.71
C ASP A 356 -21.71 11.65 3.14
N ARG A 357 -21.60 11.44 1.82
CA ARG A 357 -21.97 10.19 1.14
C ARG A 357 -20.93 9.08 1.28
N LEU A 358 -19.63 9.39 1.29
CA LEU A 358 -18.59 8.35 1.33
C LEU A 358 -18.74 7.35 2.50
N PRO A 359 -19.06 7.77 3.74
CA PRO A 359 -19.26 6.85 4.87
C PRO A 359 -20.52 5.96 4.75
N THR A 360 -21.47 6.28 3.87
CA THR A 360 -22.71 5.51 3.69
C THR A 360 -22.56 4.40 2.64
N LEU A 361 -21.45 4.41 1.89
CA LEU A 361 -21.17 3.37 0.89
C LEU A 361 -20.91 2.02 1.59
N THR A 362 -21.68 1.00 1.18
CA THR A 362 -21.53 -0.36 1.68
C THR A 362 -20.84 -1.21 0.62
N TRP A 363 -19.72 -1.82 0.98
CA TRP A 363 -18.97 -2.73 0.14
C TRP A 363 -19.22 -4.16 0.61
N LEU A 364 -19.73 -5.01 -0.28
CA LEU A 364 -20.06 -6.38 0.03
C LEU A 364 -19.31 -7.31 -0.91
N ASP A 365 -18.48 -8.17 -0.31
CA ASP A 365 -17.87 -9.31 -0.96
C ASP A 365 -18.40 -10.58 -0.27
N THR A 366 -19.26 -11.33 -0.96
CA THR A 366 -19.91 -12.53 -0.43
C THR A 366 -18.99 -13.75 -0.40
N ALA A 367 -17.83 -13.68 -1.05
CA ALA A 367 -16.82 -14.73 -1.12
C ALA A 367 -15.43 -14.16 -0.82
N ALA A 368 -15.35 -13.29 0.19
CA ALA A 368 -14.18 -12.44 0.42
C ALA A 368 -12.86 -13.18 0.64
N GLY A 369 -12.88 -14.47 1.00
CA GLY A 369 -11.68 -15.21 1.37
C GLY A 369 -10.93 -14.46 2.48
N CYS A 370 -9.72 -14.01 2.16
CA CYS A 370 -8.86 -13.17 3.00
C CYS A 370 -9.15 -11.66 2.94
N GLY A 371 -10.21 -11.22 2.27
CA GLY A 371 -10.70 -9.85 2.30
C GLY A 371 -9.95 -8.85 1.41
N ASN A 372 -9.10 -9.30 0.49
CA ASN A 372 -8.28 -8.40 -0.34
C ASN A 372 -9.09 -7.36 -1.11
N PHE A 373 -10.27 -7.71 -1.64
CA PHE A 373 -11.17 -6.73 -2.29
C PHE A 373 -11.56 -5.59 -1.34
N LEU A 374 -11.92 -5.92 -0.10
CA LEU A 374 -12.34 -4.94 0.92
C LEU A 374 -11.17 -4.07 1.36
N VAL A 375 -9.99 -4.69 1.57
CA VAL A 375 -8.78 -3.99 1.98
C VAL A 375 -8.33 -2.99 0.91
N ILE A 376 -8.28 -3.41 -0.36
CA ILE A 376 -7.89 -2.54 -1.46
C ILE A 376 -8.94 -1.46 -1.71
N ALA A 377 -10.24 -1.79 -1.69
CA ALA A 377 -11.30 -0.79 -1.81
C ALA A 377 -11.21 0.28 -0.72
N TYR A 378 -11.00 -0.13 0.53
CA TYR A 378 -10.82 0.77 1.66
C TYR A 378 -9.57 1.67 1.49
N ARG A 379 -8.45 1.09 1.08
CA ARG A 379 -7.23 1.86 0.76
C ARG A 379 -7.51 2.90 -0.30
N GLU A 380 -8.12 2.53 -1.43
CA GLU A 380 -8.37 3.45 -2.54
C GLU A 380 -9.28 4.62 -2.13
N LEU A 381 -10.28 4.37 -1.29
CA LEU A 381 -11.13 5.42 -0.72
C LEU A 381 -10.35 6.40 0.16
N HIS A 382 -9.30 5.93 0.85
CA HIS A 382 -8.46 6.75 1.73
C HIS A 382 -7.26 7.42 1.00
N ALA A 383 -6.70 6.77 -0.02
CA ALA A 383 -5.50 7.20 -0.75
C ALA A 383 -5.80 8.20 -1.87
N SER A 384 -6.99 8.10 -2.47
CA SER A 384 -7.50 9.16 -3.32
C SER A 384 -7.53 10.45 -2.49
N LYS A 385 -7.17 11.60 -3.06
CA LYS A 385 -7.35 12.94 -2.43
C LYS A 385 -8.84 13.30 -2.21
N LEU A 386 -9.69 12.31 -1.94
CA LEU A 386 -11.07 12.44 -1.48
C LEU A 386 -11.05 13.18 -0.14
N PRO A 387 -12.04 14.06 0.11
CA PRO A 387 -12.06 14.89 1.30
C PRO A 387 -12.07 14.02 2.57
N LYS A 388 -11.14 14.29 3.50
CA LYS A 388 -10.93 13.48 4.72
C LYS A 388 -11.86 13.90 5.87
N PRO A 389 -12.64 12.99 6.47
CA PRO A 389 -12.78 12.80 7.90
C PRO A 389 -12.52 13.86 8.97
N CYS A 390 -12.69 15.18 8.85
CA CYS A 390 -12.36 16.10 9.96
C CYS A 390 -13.11 15.72 11.24
N HIS A 391 -12.38 15.22 12.25
CA HIS A 391 -12.86 14.78 13.58
C HIS A 391 -13.25 15.95 14.50
N CYS A 392 -13.80 17.03 13.94
CA CYS A 392 -14.22 18.22 14.66
C CYS A 392 -15.68 18.54 14.34
N ALA A 393 -16.56 17.57 14.58
CA ALA A 393 -17.98 17.77 14.84
C ALA A 393 -18.45 16.56 15.67
N GLY A 394 -19.18 16.82 16.76
CA GLY A 394 -19.40 15.89 17.86
C GLY A 394 -19.91 14.50 17.47
N ALA A 395 -19.43 13.51 18.23
CA ALA A 395 -20.06 12.21 18.49
C ALA A 395 -20.92 11.61 17.35
N ALA A 396 -20.27 11.10 16.31
CA ALA A 396 -20.85 10.04 15.47
C ALA A 396 -19.80 8.95 15.28
N ARG A 397 -19.94 7.89 16.08
CA ARG A 397 -19.20 6.63 15.95
C ARG A 397 -19.27 6.14 14.50
N VAL A 398 -18.13 5.77 13.90
CA VAL A 398 -18.10 4.83 12.78
C VAL A 398 -18.54 3.46 13.31
N GLN A 399 -19.84 3.27 13.45
CA GLN A 399 -20.44 2.00 13.81
C GLN A 399 -20.92 1.29 12.54
N ARG A 400 -20.32 0.12 12.31
CA ARG A 400 -20.73 -0.98 11.41
C ARG A 400 -20.23 -0.91 9.96
N VAL A 401 -19.18 -1.69 9.69
CA VAL A 401 -19.16 -2.57 8.52
C VAL A 401 -19.94 -3.81 8.93
N HIS A 402 -21.13 -4.04 8.38
CA HIS A 402 -21.88 -5.28 8.62
C HIS A 402 -21.39 -6.35 7.64
N VAL A 403 -20.62 -7.32 8.13
CA VAL A 403 -20.48 -8.63 7.47
C VAL A 403 -21.40 -9.58 8.21
N GLY A 404 -22.70 -9.48 7.93
CA GLY A 404 -23.74 -10.33 8.52
C GLY A 404 -24.01 -11.56 7.65
N SER A 405 -24.05 -12.73 8.26
CA SER A 405 -24.59 -13.96 7.66
C SER A 405 -26.06 -13.77 7.30
N LEU A 406 -26.44 -14.10 6.07
CA LEU A 406 -27.83 -14.38 5.73
C LEU A 406 -27.90 -15.81 5.22
N CYS A 407 -27.98 -16.73 6.17
CA CYS A 407 -28.60 -18.02 5.95
C CYS A 407 -30.05 -17.93 6.43
N ALA A 408 -30.96 -18.40 5.57
CA ALA A 408 -32.41 -18.58 5.76
C ALA A 408 -33.36 -17.36 5.59
N SER A 409 -34.24 -17.56 4.60
CA SER A 409 -35.62 -17.07 4.45
C SER A 409 -35.90 -15.57 4.29
N LEU A 410 -36.10 -15.12 3.04
CA LEU A 410 -37.08 -14.08 2.67
C LEU A 410 -37.65 -14.35 1.25
N PRO A 411 -38.91 -13.96 0.96
CA PRO A 411 -39.68 -14.44 -0.18
C PRO A 411 -39.32 -13.74 -1.49
N ARG A 412 -39.60 -14.45 -2.60
CA ARG A 412 -39.40 -14.05 -3.99
C ARG A 412 -39.99 -12.67 -4.29
N ARG A 413 -39.18 -11.76 -4.85
CA ARG A 413 -39.52 -10.99 -6.06
C ARG A 413 -38.30 -10.26 -6.64
N GLY A 414 -37.96 -10.64 -7.87
CA GLY A 414 -37.31 -9.81 -8.89
C GLY A 414 -35.88 -9.32 -8.64
N ARG A 415 -34.86 -10.15 -8.92
CA ARG A 415 -33.54 -9.66 -9.38
C ARG A 415 -32.92 -10.61 -10.41
N LEU A 416 -32.34 -9.99 -11.43
CA LEU A 416 -31.50 -10.62 -12.46
C LEU A 416 -30.32 -11.32 -11.78
N ALA A 417 -30.23 -12.63 -11.96
CA ALA A 417 -29.10 -13.46 -11.55
C ALA A 417 -28.26 -13.79 -12.78
N PHE A 418 -26.95 -13.56 -12.69
CA PHE A 418 -25.98 -14.19 -13.58
C PHE A 418 -25.46 -15.42 -12.83
N GLN A 419 -25.82 -16.63 -13.31
CA GLN A 419 -25.27 -17.89 -12.80
C GLN A 419 -23.99 -18.24 -13.59
N PRO A 420 -22.84 -18.44 -12.93
CA PRO A 420 -21.77 -19.28 -13.48
C PRO A 420 -21.98 -20.75 -13.06
N PRO A 421 -21.50 -21.72 -13.86
CA PRO A 421 -21.86 -23.12 -13.69
C PRO A 421 -20.87 -23.84 -12.78
N PHE A 422 -21.04 -23.80 -11.46
CA PHE A 422 -20.40 -24.77 -10.56
C PHE A 422 -21.31 -25.03 -9.35
N ARG A 423 -21.69 -26.29 -9.15
CA ARG A 423 -22.46 -26.74 -7.99
C ARG A 423 -21.56 -26.71 -6.74
N PRO A 424 -22.02 -26.19 -5.59
CA PRO A 424 -21.33 -26.38 -4.32
C PRO A 424 -21.62 -27.79 -3.79
N GLN A 425 -20.57 -28.51 -3.40
CA GLN A 425 -20.67 -29.61 -2.45
C GLN A 425 -20.52 -29.04 -1.04
N ASP A 426 -21.37 -29.50 -0.13
CA ASP A 426 -21.47 -29.05 1.26
C ASP A 426 -20.20 -29.35 2.06
N SER A 427 -19.62 -28.31 2.66
CA SER A 427 -18.76 -28.44 3.85
C SER A 427 -18.80 -27.13 4.64
N GLY A 428 -19.68 -27.06 5.63
CA GLY A 428 -19.72 -25.98 6.61
C GLY A 428 -18.68 -26.19 7.70
N ALA A 429 -17.70 -25.29 7.78
CA ALA A 429 -16.93 -25.02 9.00
C ALA A 429 -16.34 -23.59 8.97
N SER A 430 -16.30 -23.00 10.16
CA SER A 430 -16.02 -21.60 10.52
C SER A 430 -14.82 -20.92 9.82
N LEU A 431 -15.09 -19.83 9.08
CA LEU A 431 -14.11 -18.87 8.52
C LEU A 431 -14.34 -17.43 9.07
N ALA A 432 -15.07 -17.29 10.17
CA ALA A 432 -15.54 -15.99 10.66
C ALA A 432 -14.49 -15.18 11.43
N GLY A 433 -13.54 -15.84 12.12
CA GLY A 433 -12.56 -15.20 13.00
C GLY A 433 -11.50 -14.37 12.27
N GLY A 434 -10.81 -14.96 11.28
CA GLY A 434 -9.74 -14.30 10.52
C GLY A 434 -10.19 -13.09 9.69
N ARG A 435 -11.47 -13.04 9.30
CA ARG A 435 -12.03 -11.93 8.50
C ARG A 435 -12.17 -10.63 9.28
N SER A 436 -12.42 -10.69 10.59
CA SER A 436 -12.55 -9.50 11.44
C SER A 436 -11.19 -8.84 11.74
N ALA A 437 -10.13 -9.65 11.78
CA ALA A 437 -8.79 -9.20 12.09
C ALA A 437 -8.12 -8.40 10.98
N LEU A 438 -8.35 -8.80 9.72
CA LEU A 438 -7.84 -8.10 8.54
C LEU A 438 -8.53 -6.73 8.36
N GLN A 439 -9.78 -6.60 8.80
CA GLN A 439 -10.46 -5.30 8.89
C GLN A 439 -9.84 -4.40 9.97
N SER A 440 -9.45 -4.97 11.12
CA SER A 440 -8.73 -4.24 12.18
C SER A 440 -7.32 -3.84 11.74
N LEU A 441 -6.58 -4.72 11.04
CA LEU A 441 -5.29 -4.44 10.40
C LEU A 441 -5.38 -3.32 9.36
N ALA A 442 -6.39 -3.36 8.48
CA ALA A 442 -6.63 -2.30 7.50
C ALA A 442 -6.96 -0.97 8.19
N ARG A 443 -7.81 -0.96 9.23
CA ARG A 443 -8.12 0.26 10.00
C ARG A 443 -6.88 0.85 10.71
N ALA A 444 -6.06 -0.02 11.29
CA ALA A 444 -4.78 0.30 11.92
C ALA A 444 -3.81 0.98 10.93
N ALA A 445 -3.65 0.41 9.73
CA ALA A 445 -2.74 0.89 8.70
C ALA A 445 -3.00 2.32 8.24
N PHE A 446 -4.27 2.76 8.24
CA PHE A 446 -4.65 4.07 7.70
C PHE A 446 -4.86 5.15 8.77
N ALA A 447 -4.82 4.81 10.07
CA ALA A 447 -4.99 5.78 11.17
C ALA A 447 -3.85 6.81 11.26
N ARG A 448 -2.61 6.48 10.85
CA ARG A 448 -1.44 7.39 10.95
C ARG A 448 -1.42 8.56 9.96
N HIS A 449 -2.36 8.66 9.03
CA HIS A 449 -2.50 9.84 8.16
C HIS A 449 -3.46 10.92 8.72
N ALA A 450 -3.86 10.78 9.98
CA ALA A 450 -4.60 11.76 10.75
C ALA A 450 -4.03 11.88 12.18
N CYS A 451 -3.66 13.10 12.57
CA CYS A 451 -3.28 13.56 13.92
C CYS A 451 -1.81 13.51 14.35
N HIS A 452 -1.21 14.71 14.37
CA HIS A 452 -0.55 15.24 15.56
C HIS A 452 -1.43 16.36 16.13
N PRO A 453 -1.81 16.35 17.42
CA PRO A 453 -2.48 17.48 18.04
C PRO A 453 -1.42 18.40 18.68
N ARG A 454 -0.99 19.46 17.99
CA ARG A 454 -0.42 20.63 18.68
C ARG A 454 -1.57 21.52 19.11
N ARG A 455 -1.74 21.67 20.43
CA ARG A 455 -2.65 22.68 21.01
C ARG A 455 -2.19 24.06 20.54
N LEU A 456 -2.95 24.67 19.62
CA LEU A 456 -2.84 26.08 19.27
C LEU A 456 -4.20 26.70 19.57
N ASN A 457 -4.28 27.46 20.67
CA ASN A 457 -5.37 28.39 20.93
C ASN A 457 -5.30 29.47 19.85
N PHE A 458 -6.32 29.59 18.99
CA PHE A 458 -6.44 30.79 18.16
C PHE A 458 -7.87 31.32 18.02
N ASN A 459 -7.89 32.65 18.13
CA ASN A 459 -8.98 33.61 18.22
C ASN A 459 -9.73 33.76 16.88
N ALA A 460 -11.03 34.09 16.93
CA ALA A 460 -12.02 33.90 15.87
C ALA A 460 -11.91 34.80 14.61
N ASN A 461 -10.77 35.41 14.31
CA ASN A 461 -10.64 36.42 13.24
C ASN A 461 -9.68 36.08 12.08
N GLN A 462 -9.27 34.83 11.89
CA GLN A 462 -8.36 34.44 10.78
C GLN A 462 -8.93 33.42 9.76
N VAL A 463 -10.24 33.28 9.64
CA VAL A 463 -10.88 32.33 8.70
C VAL A 463 -10.78 32.76 7.21
N GLY A 464 -10.17 33.90 6.89
CA GLY A 464 -10.21 34.51 5.56
C GLY A 464 -9.09 34.18 4.57
N ARG A 465 -8.09 33.32 4.86
CA ARG A 465 -6.88 33.25 3.99
C ARG A 465 -6.36 31.88 3.57
N CYS A 466 -7.07 30.79 3.79
CA CYS A 466 -6.57 29.45 3.41
C CYS A 466 -7.54 28.73 2.47
N LEU A 467 -7.71 29.27 1.25
CA LEU A 467 -8.34 28.60 0.11
C LEU A 467 -7.87 29.30 -1.17
N THR A 468 -6.58 29.21 -1.44
CA THR A 468 -6.03 29.39 -2.79
C THR A 468 -4.78 28.54 -2.90
N ILE A 469 -4.87 27.57 -3.83
CA ILE A 469 -3.88 26.69 -4.49
C ILE A 469 -4.36 25.24 -4.44
#